data_AF-A0A485N443-F1
#
_entry.id   AF-A0A485N443-F1
#
_cell.length_a   1.000
_cell.length_b   1.000
_cell.length_c   1.000
_cell.angle_alpha   90.00
_cell.angle_beta   90.00
_cell.angle_gamma   90.00
#
_symmetry.space_group_name_H-M   'P 1'
#
loop_
_entity.id
_entity.type
_entity.pdbx_description
1 polymer ?
#
loop_
_entity_poly.entity_id
_entity_poly.type
_entity_poly.pdbx_seq_one_letter_code
_entity_poly.pdbx_strand_id
1 'polypeptide(L)'
;MADRKTLHTLEVVSVTKEDAGQYSAYISNAVGAAYSSARLLVRGPKDPEEKPESDVYQQLVPPRFLERFTSKKVKKGSSITFSVKELLSSEQAFVGKLQFLQSHHMQHLDRCPHVPAAVTSQKAVIFRNVQDISHFHNSFQRELQQCDTDDDVAMCFIKNQAAFEKYLEFLVGRVQAESAVVSTAVQEFYKVPPSPCLIVF
;
A
#
# COMPACT_ATOMS: atom_id res chain seq x y z
N MET A 1 -30.60 -7.38 -19.14
CA MET A 1 -31.04 -7.39 -17.73
C MET A 1 -29.85 -6.90 -16.91
N ALA A 2 -29.88 -5.63 -16.50
CA ALA A 2 -28.76 -5.00 -15.80
C ALA A 2 -28.91 -5.17 -14.27
N ASP A 3 -27.78 -5.48 -13.65
CA ASP A 3 -27.56 -5.75 -12.24
C ASP A 3 -28.15 -4.63 -11.34
N ARG A 4 -29.00 -5.04 -10.39
CA ARG A 4 -29.65 -4.15 -9.42
C ARG A 4 -28.62 -3.86 -8.32
N LYS A 5 -27.94 -2.72 -8.40
CA LYS A 5 -27.00 -2.22 -7.35
C LYS A 5 -27.56 -2.48 -5.95
N THR A 6 -27.00 -3.45 -5.24
CA THR A 6 -27.33 -3.75 -3.85
C THR A 6 -26.68 -2.72 -2.94
N LEU A 7 -27.24 -1.52 -2.91
CA LEU A 7 -26.84 -0.48 -1.96
C LEU A 7 -27.43 -0.85 -0.60
N HIS A 8 -26.57 -1.04 0.41
CA HIS A 8 -26.99 -1.34 1.78
C HIS A 8 -26.82 -0.07 2.62
N THR A 9 -27.93 0.57 2.96
CA THR A 9 -27.97 1.81 3.75
C THR A 9 -28.72 1.57 5.06
N LEU A 10 -28.18 2.10 6.16
CA LEU A 10 -28.89 2.21 7.44
C LEU A 10 -29.41 3.65 7.56
N GLU A 11 -30.72 3.82 7.63
CA GLU A 11 -31.37 5.12 7.85
C GLU A 11 -31.88 5.21 9.28
N VAL A 12 -31.50 6.27 9.99
CA VAL A 12 -32.03 6.60 11.33
C VAL A 12 -33.17 7.60 11.15
N VAL A 13 -34.41 7.13 11.37
CA VAL A 13 -35.61 7.94 11.20
C VAL A 13 -35.95 8.63 12.53
N SER A 14 -36.30 9.92 12.49
CA SER A 14 -36.67 10.71 13.67
C SER A 14 -35.56 10.79 14.72
N VAL A 15 -34.40 11.29 14.31
CA VAL A 15 -33.17 11.42 15.13
C VAL A 15 -33.42 12.12 16.48
N THR A 16 -33.01 11.46 17.56
CA THR A 16 -33.08 11.90 18.97
C THR A 16 -31.67 12.06 19.57
N LYS A 17 -31.52 12.69 20.75
CA LYS A 17 -30.18 12.90 21.36
C LYS A 17 -29.50 11.57 21.71
N GLU A 18 -30.30 10.53 21.94
CA GLU A 18 -29.89 9.17 22.29
C GLU A 18 -29.29 8.42 21.09
N ASP A 19 -29.54 8.88 19.86
CA ASP A 19 -28.92 8.35 18.63
C ASP A 19 -27.49 8.87 18.42
N ALA A 20 -27.00 9.79 19.26
CA ALA A 20 -25.61 10.21 19.20
C ALA A 20 -24.68 9.06 19.64
N GLY A 21 -23.69 8.73 18.82
CA GLY A 21 -22.84 7.57 19.07
C GLY A 21 -21.89 7.27 17.92
N GLN A 22 -21.13 6.18 18.03
CA GLN A 22 -20.29 5.70 16.95
C GLN A 22 -21.01 4.59 16.19
N TYR A 23 -21.24 4.82 14.91
CA TYR A 23 -21.83 3.84 14.00
C TYR A 23 -20.71 3.17 13.22
N SER A 24 -20.77 1.85 13.10
CA SER A 24 -19.79 1.08 12.34
C SER A 24 -20.49 0.11 11.40
N ALA A 25 -20.09 0.11 10.13
CA ALA A 25 -20.47 -0.87 9.13
C ALA A 25 -19.35 -1.92 9.02
N TYR A 26 -19.72 -3.19 9.05
CA TYR A 26 -18.80 -4.32 8.92
C TYR A 26 -19.23 -5.21 7.77
N ILE A 27 -18.29 -5.58 6.91
CA ILE A 27 -18.52 -6.46 5.77
C ILE A 27 -17.46 -7.56 5.81
N SER A 28 -17.87 -8.82 5.73
CA SER A 28 -16.95 -9.96 5.66
C SER A 28 -17.35 -10.96 4.57
N ASN A 29 -16.34 -11.66 4.06
CA ASN A 29 -16.49 -12.81 3.19
C ASN A 29 -15.38 -13.84 3.51
N ALA A 30 -15.33 -14.94 2.75
CA ALA A 30 -14.35 -16.01 2.96
C ALA A 30 -12.88 -15.58 2.78
N VAL A 31 -12.63 -14.42 2.15
CA VAL A 31 -11.28 -13.89 1.89
C VAL A 31 -10.85 -12.88 2.96
N GLY A 32 -11.80 -12.25 3.65
CA GLY A 32 -11.47 -11.30 4.72
C GLY A 32 -12.64 -10.39 5.10
N ALA A 33 -12.33 -9.37 5.88
CA ALA A 33 -13.31 -8.41 6.36
C ALA A 33 -12.81 -6.98 6.21
N ALA A 34 -13.75 -6.06 5.99
CA ALA A 34 -13.56 -4.62 5.98
C ALA A 34 -14.58 -3.98 6.92
N TYR A 35 -14.22 -2.84 7.50
CA TYR A 35 -15.15 -2.04 8.30
C TYR A 35 -14.95 -0.55 8.05
N SER A 36 -16.00 0.23 8.30
CA SER A 36 -15.99 1.69 8.28
C SER A 36 -16.77 2.20 9.48
N SER A 37 -16.29 3.24 10.16
CA SER A 37 -16.99 3.83 11.29
C SER A 37 -17.05 5.35 11.20
N ALA A 38 -18.11 5.93 11.76
CA ALA A 38 -18.33 7.36 11.84
C ALA A 38 -19.02 7.69 13.17
N ARG A 39 -18.68 8.85 13.76
CA ARG A 39 -19.35 9.34 14.96
C ARG A 39 -20.49 10.28 14.55
N LEU A 40 -21.72 9.94 14.94
CA LEU A 40 -22.90 10.78 14.79
C LEU A 40 -23.05 11.64 16.04
N LEU A 41 -23.16 12.95 15.85
CA LEU A 41 -23.49 13.91 16.90
C LEU A 41 -24.87 14.49 16.61
N VAL A 42 -25.79 14.41 17.57
CA VAL A 42 -27.14 14.97 17.42
C VAL A 42 -27.22 16.28 18.20
N ARG A 43 -27.31 17.39 17.47
CA ARG A 43 -27.35 18.74 18.05
C ARG A 43 -28.79 19.21 18.27
N GLY A 44 -29.05 19.85 19.41
CA GLY A 44 -30.32 20.56 19.64
C GLY A 44 -30.31 21.98 19.06
N PRO A 45 -31.48 22.63 18.88
CA PRO A 45 -31.59 23.98 18.29
C PRO A 45 -30.92 25.12 19.09
N LYS A 46 -30.35 24.85 20.26
CA LYS A 46 -29.77 25.84 21.18
C LYS A 46 -28.36 25.48 21.70
N ASP A 47 -27.76 24.40 21.21
CA ASP A 47 -26.41 24.00 21.67
C ASP A 47 -25.33 24.84 20.95
N PRO A 48 -24.37 25.45 21.67
CA PRO A 48 -23.27 26.21 21.07
C PRO A 48 -22.39 25.30 20.20
N GLU A 49 -21.83 25.87 19.13
CA GLU A 49 -21.00 25.16 18.16
C GLU A 49 -19.62 24.84 18.74
N GLU A 50 -19.53 23.75 19.52
CA GLU A 50 -18.24 23.19 19.90
C GLU A 50 -17.60 22.52 18.68
N LYS A 51 -16.40 22.98 18.34
CA LYS A 51 -15.51 22.29 17.41
C LYS A 51 -15.24 20.90 17.98
N PRO A 52 -15.31 19.83 17.17
CA PRO A 52 -15.11 18.48 17.66
C PRO A 52 -13.71 18.37 18.28
N GLU A 53 -13.67 18.23 19.61
CA GLU A 53 -12.47 17.85 20.33
C GLU A 53 -12.08 16.45 19.85
N SER A 54 -10.81 16.38 19.46
CA SER A 54 -10.16 15.23 18.87
C SER A 54 -10.16 14.06 19.84
N ASP A 55 -11.04 13.09 19.63
CA ASP A 55 -10.95 11.81 20.34
C ASP A 55 -11.11 10.60 19.43
N VAL A 56 -10.02 9.83 19.42
CA VAL A 56 -9.89 8.40 19.15
C VAL A 56 -10.52 7.92 17.84
N TYR A 57 -9.89 8.33 16.74
CA TYR A 57 -9.78 7.45 15.59
C TYR A 57 -8.99 6.22 16.05
N GLN A 58 -9.56 5.02 15.98
CA GLN A 58 -8.70 3.85 15.88
C GLN A 58 -7.83 4.10 14.66
N GLN A 59 -6.55 4.34 14.91
CA GLN A 59 -5.65 4.96 13.96
C GLN A 59 -5.49 4.01 12.76
N LEU A 60 -6.33 4.21 11.75
CA LEU A 60 -6.04 3.77 10.40
C LEU A 60 -4.82 4.58 10.00
N VAL A 61 -3.64 4.00 10.23
CA VAL A 61 -2.38 4.62 9.88
C VAL A 61 -2.42 4.78 8.36
N PRO A 62 -2.57 6.01 7.84
CA PRO A 62 -2.46 6.22 6.41
C PRO A 62 -1.12 5.64 5.97
N PRO A 63 -1.02 5.01 4.80
CA PRO A 63 0.27 4.56 4.29
C PRO A 63 1.32 5.64 4.44
N ARG A 64 2.19 5.47 5.43
CA ARG A 64 3.31 6.37 5.66
C ARG A 64 4.34 6.05 4.60
N PHE A 65 4.81 7.07 3.93
CA PHE A 65 6.01 6.95 3.12
C PHE A 65 7.16 6.60 4.07
N LEU A 66 7.72 5.40 3.90
CA LEU A 66 8.82 4.89 4.72
C LEU A 66 10.06 5.75 4.53
N GLU A 67 10.22 6.24 3.31
CA GLU A 67 11.21 7.24 2.94
C GLU A 67 10.51 8.60 2.86
N ARG A 68 11.02 9.60 3.59
CA ARG A 68 10.52 10.97 3.43
C ARG A 68 10.92 11.45 2.04
N PHE A 69 9.94 11.74 1.19
CA PHE A 69 10.22 12.46 -0.05
C PHE A 69 10.91 13.77 0.29
N THR A 70 12.12 13.95 -0.22
CA THR A 70 12.84 15.21 -0.10
C THR A 70 12.19 16.20 -1.08
N SER A 71 11.39 17.11 -0.55
CA SER A 71 10.82 18.18 -1.37
C SER A 71 11.97 19.00 -1.98
N LYS A 72 12.15 18.93 -3.31
CA LYS A 72 13.03 19.84 -4.03
C LYS A 72 12.37 21.23 -4.02
N LYS A 73 12.88 22.14 -3.19
CA LYS A 73 12.44 23.55 -3.19
C LYS A 73 12.99 24.23 -4.45
N VAL A 74 12.09 24.73 -5.29
CA VAL A 74 12.44 25.53 -6.48
C VAL A 74 11.96 26.97 -6.31
N LYS A 75 12.65 27.93 -6.94
CA LYS A 75 12.24 29.34 -6.88
C LYS A 75 10.94 29.52 -7.68
N LYS A 76 10.00 30.33 -7.18
CA LYS A 76 8.77 30.69 -7.91
C LYS A 76 9.12 31.25 -9.29
N GLY A 77 8.56 30.68 -10.35
CA GLY A 77 8.87 31.03 -11.75
C GLY A 77 9.99 30.20 -12.41
N SER A 78 10.60 29.26 -11.69
CA SER A 78 11.55 28.31 -12.29
C SER A 78 10.79 27.16 -12.95
N SER A 79 11.19 26.77 -14.16
CA SER A 79 10.74 25.52 -14.75
C SER A 79 11.33 24.33 -13.98
N ILE A 80 10.50 23.34 -13.65
CA ILE A 80 10.94 22.07 -13.09
C ILE A 80 10.96 21.08 -14.23
N THR A 81 12.14 20.78 -14.76
CA THR A 81 12.30 19.71 -15.75
C THR A 81 12.73 18.46 -15.00
N PHE A 82 11.81 17.51 -14.81
CA PHE A 82 12.20 16.15 -14.42
C PHE A 82 12.76 15.49 -15.67
N SER A 83 14.05 15.15 -15.64
CA SER A 83 14.64 14.49 -16.82
C SER A 83 14.14 13.05 -16.89
N VAL A 84 13.78 12.59 -18.09
CA VAL A 84 13.49 11.17 -18.36
C VAL A 84 14.63 10.27 -17.84
N LYS A 85 15.87 10.78 -17.84
CA LYS A 85 17.04 10.11 -17.26
C LYS A 85 16.95 9.88 -15.74
N GLU A 86 16.43 10.83 -14.96
CA GLU A 86 16.26 10.67 -13.50
C GLU A 86 15.18 9.62 -13.21
N LEU A 87 14.07 9.65 -13.96
CA LEU A 87 13.02 8.62 -13.90
C LEU A 87 13.59 7.23 -14.21
N LEU A 88 14.30 7.08 -15.34
CA LEU A 88 14.93 5.82 -15.75
C LEU A 88 15.93 5.29 -14.74
N SER A 89 16.76 6.17 -14.16
CA SER A 89 17.72 5.79 -13.13
C SER A 89 17.02 5.29 -11.85
N SER A 90 15.94 5.97 -11.44
CA SER A 90 15.17 5.56 -10.27
C SER A 90 14.44 4.23 -10.49
N GLU A 91 13.92 4.02 -11.70
CA GLU A 91 13.25 2.78 -12.10
C GLU A 91 14.24 1.60 -12.14
N GLN A 92 15.44 1.80 -12.70
CA GLN A 92 16.48 0.78 -12.70
C GLN A 92 16.89 0.38 -11.27
N ALA A 93 17.04 1.36 -10.37
CA ALA A 93 17.34 1.08 -8.97
C ALA A 93 16.20 0.31 -8.28
N PHE A 94 14.94 0.66 -8.58
CA PHE A 94 13.77 -0.02 -8.05
C PHE A 94 13.67 -1.47 -8.54
N VAL A 95 13.79 -1.71 -9.84
CA VAL A 95 13.83 -3.05 -10.44
C VAL A 95 14.95 -3.89 -9.85
N GLY A 96 16.14 -3.31 -9.65
CA GLY A 96 17.26 -3.99 -8.99
C GLY A 96 16.93 -4.45 -7.57
N LYS A 97 16.24 -3.61 -6.78
CA LYS A 97 15.78 -3.99 -5.43
C LYS A 97 14.77 -5.14 -5.47
N LEU A 98 13.82 -5.12 -6.42
CA LEU A 98 12.84 -6.20 -6.58
C LEU A 98 13.49 -7.53 -7.00
N GLN A 99 14.48 -7.47 -7.89
CA GLN A 99 15.24 -8.65 -8.31
C GLN A 99 16.06 -9.22 -7.15
N PHE A 100 16.69 -8.37 -6.35
CA PHE A 100 17.40 -8.80 -5.15
C PHE A 100 16.45 -9.48 -4.15
N LEU A 101 15.30 -8.88 -3.86
CA LEU A 101 14.31 -9.46 -2.95
C LEU A 101 13.89 -10.87 -3.36
N GLN A 102 13.67 -11.10 -4.66
CA GLN A 102 13.29 -12.41 -5.18
C GLN A 102 14.45 -13.41 -5.19
N SER A 103 15.59 -13.04 -5.80
CA SER A 103 16.73 -13.94 -5.98
C SER A 103 17.45 -14.28 -4.69
N HIS A 104 17.40 -13.38 -3.71
CA HIS A 104 18.02 -13.58 -2.41
C HIS A 104 17.00 -14.06 -1.39
N HIS A 105 16.09 -13.19 -0.93
CA HIS A 105 15.24 -13.51 0.24
C HIS A 105 14.15 -14.54 -0.05
N MET A 106 13.46 -14.42 -1.20
CA MET A 106 12.38 -15.34 -1.55
C MET A 106 12.91 -16.72 -1.92
N GLN A 107 13.95 -16.79 -2.78
CA GLN A 107 14.58 -18.06 -3.15
C GLN A 107 15.35 -18.71 -1.99
N HIS A 108 15.83 -17.96 -1.00
CA HIS A 108 16.48 -18.55 0.19
C HIS A 108 15.51 -19.46 0.96
N LEU A 109 14.23 -19.11 1.03
CA LEU A 109 13.20 -19.98 1.63
C LEU A 109 12.99 -21.28 0.85
N ASP A 110 13.14 -21.24 -0.47
CA ASP A 110 12.94 -22.43 -1.32
C ASP A 110 14.16 -23.36 -1.32
N ARG A 111 15.36 -22.79 -1.15
CA ARG A 111 16.62 -23.53 -1.23
C ARG A 111 17.14 -23.99 0.12
N CYS A 112 16.71 -23.37 1.21
CA CYS A 112 17.16 -23.74 2.54
C CYS A 112 16.51 -25.07 2.97
N PRO A 113 17.30 -26.10 3.30
CA PRO A 113 16.75 -27.42 3.64
C PRO A 113 16.07 -27.48 5.02
N HIS A 114 16.27 -26.48 5.88
CA HIS A 114 15.71 -26.44 7.24
C HIS A 114 15.07 -25.09 7.56
N VAL A 115 14.02 -24.74 6.82
CA VAL A 115 13.21 -23.55 7.12
C VAL A 115 12.20 -23.87 8.23
N PRO A 116 12.16 -23.08 9.33
CA PRO A 116 11.15 -23.24 10.37
C PRO A 116 9.73 -23.10 9.81
N ALA A 117 8.79 -23.95 10.24
CA ALA A 117 7.40 -23.90 9.78
C ALA A 117 6.73 -22.52 10.00
N ALA A 118 7.11 -21.83 11.09
CA ALA A 118 6.67 -20.48 11.39
C ALA A 118 7.09 -19.45 10.32
N VAL A 119 8.20 -19.69 9.61
CA VAL A 119 8.67 -18.82 8.52
C VAL A 119 8.06 -19.26 7.18
N THR A 120 8.04 -20.57 6.90
CA THR A 120 7.45 -21.12 5.66
C THR A 120 5.99 -20.73 5.50
N SER A 121 5.20 -20.77 6.58
CA SER A 121 3.78 -20.37 6.57
C SER A 121 3.56 -18.88 6.30
N GLN A 122 4.56 -18.03 6.57
CA GLN A 122 4.50 -16.59 6.33
C GLN A 122 4.99 -16.18 4.94
N LYS A 123 5.53 -17.10 4.13
CA LYS A 123 6.11 -16.77 2.81
C LYS A 123 5.13 -15.99 1.92
N ALA A 124 3.90 -16.48 1.77
CA ALA A 124 2.89 -15.81 0.94
C ALA A 124 2.44 -14.45 1.52
N VAL A 125 2.45 -14.31 2.85
CA VAL A 125 2.11 -13.06 3.54
C VAL A 125 3.19 -12.00 3.37
N ILE A 126 4.46 -12.41 3.48
CA ILE A 126 5.62 -11.54 3.34
C ILE A 126 5.79 -11.12 1.87
N PHE A 127 5.92 -12.08 0.95
CA PHE A 127 6.31 -11.76 -0.44
C PHE A 127 5.13 -11.40 -1.35
N ARG A 128 3.90 -11.76 -0.99
CA ARG A 128 2.67 -11.37 -1.69
C ARG A 128 2.79 -11.52 -3.22
N ASN A 129 2.27 -10.55 -3.98
CA ASN A 129 2.36 -10.50 -5.44
C ASN A 129 3.63 -9.74 -5.92
N VAL A 130 4.73 -9.76 -5.16
CA VAL A 130 5.95 -9.03 -5.54
C VAL A 130 6.58 -9.55 -6.84
N GLN A 131 6.36 -10.83 -7.18
CA GLN A 131 6.79 -11.39 -8.46
C GLN A 131 6.05 -10.75 -9.64
N ASP A 132 4.74 -10.52 -9.50
CA ASP A 132 3.93 -9.86 -10.53
C ASP A 132 4.32 -8.39 -10.70
N ILE A 133 4.56 -7.69 -9.59
CA ILE A 133 5.09 -6.31 -9.59
C ILE A 133 6.45 -6.29 -10.27
N SER A 134 7.36 -7.20 -9.93
CA SER A 134 8.66 -7.25 -10.56
C SER A 134 8.59 -7.54 -12.05
N HIS A 135 7.76 -8.48 -12.48
CA HIS A 135 7.56 -8.77 -13.90
C HIS A 135 7.04 -7.53 -14.66
N PHE A 136 6.07 -6.82 -14.07
CA PHE A 136 5.58 -5.55 -14.59
C PHE A 136 6.72 -4.54 -14.74
N HIS A 137 7.45 -4.24 -13.66
CA HIS A 137 8.50 -3.21 -13.68
C HIS A 137 9.66 -3.56 -14.61
N ASN A 138 10.05 -4.84 -14.75
CA ASN A 138 11.05 -5.25 -15.75
C ASN A 138 10.58 -4.99 -17.20
N SER A 139 9.28 -5.05 -17.46
CA SER A 139 8.71 -4.74 -18.78
C SER A 139 8.57 -3.23 -18.95
N PHE A 140 8.03 -2.55 -17.94
CA PHE A 140 7.83 -1.10 -17.91
C PHE A 140 9.15 -0.33 -18.07
N GLN A 141 10.22 -0.77 -17.41
CA GLN A 141 11.55 -0.17 -17.57
C GLN A 141 12.03 -0.20 -19.02
N ARG A 142 11.78 -1.29 -19.76
CA ARG A 142 12.16 -1.40 -21.18
C ARG A 142 11.34 -0.47 -22.07
N GLU A 143 10.05 -0.27 -21.75
CA GLU A 143 9.21 0.69 -22.45
C GLU A 143 9.64 2.14 -22.16
N LEU A 144 9.96 2.46 -20.90
CA LEU A 144 10.49 3.79 -20.54
C LEU A 144 11.82 4.08 -21.23
N GLN A 145 12.68 3.08 -21.45
CA GLN A 145 13.95 3.25 -22.17
C GLN A 145 13.79 3.62 -23.64
N GLN A 146 12.60 3.37 -24.21
CA GLN A 146 12.26 3.69 -25.60
C GLN A 146 11.55 5.05 -25.73
N CYS A 147 11.28 5.73 -24.62
CA CYS A 147 10.63 7.05 -24.64
C CYS A 147 11.65 8.14 -24.95
N ASP A 148 11.37 8.97 -25.96
CA ASP A 148 12.24 10.07 -26.37
C ASP A 148 11.73 11.42 -25.84
N THR A 149 10.42 11.55 -25.67
CA THR A 149 9.73 12.77 -25.22
C THR A 149 8.93 12.55 -23.92
N ASP A 150 8.54 13.64 -23.27
CA ASP A 150 7.64 13.61 -22.13
C ASP A 150 6.23 13.10 -22.48
N ASP A 151 5.77 13.35 -23.71
CA ASP A 151 4.54 12.75 -24.25
C ASP A 151 4.64 11.22 -24.35
N ASP A 152 5.77 10.67 -24.83
CA ASP A 152 5.99 9.22 -24.88
C ASP A 152 5.94 8.60 -23.48
N VAL A 153 6.56 9.27 -22.50
CA VAL A 153 6.50 8.85 -21.10
C VAL A 153 5.06 8.86 -20.60
N ALA A 154 4.31 9.94 -20.82
CA ALA A 154 2.92 10.03 -20.39
C ALA A 154 2.06 8.90 -21.01
N MET A 155 2.23 8.65 -22.31
CA MET A 155 1.54 7.56 -23.02
C MET A 155 1.95 6.18 -22.49
N CYS A 156 3.21 5.98 -22.12
CA CYS A 156 3.70 4.75 -21.50
C CYS A 156 2.96 4.45 -20.18
N PHE A 157 2.75 5.45 -19.32
CA PHE A 157 1.96 5.30 -18.10
C PHE A 157 0.49 4.97 -18.37
N ILE A 158 -0.15 5.70 -19.30
CA ILE A 158 -1.55 5.48 -19.66
C ILE A 158 -1.76 4.07 -20.21
N LYS A 159 -0.87 3.63 -21.12
CA LYS A 159 -0.89 2.27 -21.69
C LYS A 159 -0.80 1.19 -20.60
N ASN A 160 -0.02 1.43 -19.56
CA ASN A 160 0.24 0.48 -18.49
C ASN A 160 -0.70 0.64 -17.27
N GLN A 161 -1.75 1.47 -17.32
CA GLN A 161 -2.62 1.79 -16.17
C GLN A 161 -3.16 0.55 -15.44
N ALA A 162 -3.63 -0.47 -16.17
CA ALA A 162 -4.17 -1.69 -15.57
C ALA A 162 -3.09 -2.52 -14.86
N ALA A 163 -1.82 -2.39 -15.28
CA ALA A 163 -0.73 -3.08 -14.59
C ALA A 163 -0.41 -2.44 -13.24
N PHE A 164 -0.64 -1.13 -13.07
CA PHE A 164 -0.48 -0.45 -11.80
C PHE A 164 -1.52 -0.88 -10.76
N GLU A 165 -2.67 -1.44 -11.17
CA GLU A 165 -3.66 -1.98 -10.23
C GLU A 165 -3.11 -3.11 -9.36
N LYS A 166 -2.03 -3.80 -9.78
CA LYS A 166 -1.30 -4.79 -8.96
C LYS A 166 -0.83 -4.22 -7.63
N TYR A 167 -0.57 -2.91 -7.56
CA TYR A 167 -0.21 -2.25 -6.31
C TYR A 167 -1.37 -2.19 -5.32
N LEU A 168 -2.62 -2.15 -5.78
CA LEU A 168 -3.77 -2.21 -4.87
C LEU A 168 -3.79 -3.53 -4.12
N GLU A 169 -3.61 -4.63 -4.84
CA GLU A 169 -3.46 -5.95 -4.24
C GLU A 169 -2.28 -5.95 -3.25
N PHE A 170 -1.12 -5.42 -3.62
CA PHE A 170 0.07 -5.33 -2.75
C PHE A 170 -0.09 -4.43 -1.51
N LEU A 171 -0.93 -3.40 -1.57
CA LEU A 171 -1.15 -2.50 -0.45
C LEU A 171 -2.15 -3.07 0.58
N VAL A 172 -3.15 -3.83 0.13
CA VAL A 172 -4.19 -4.40 1.01
C VAL A 172 -3.64 -5.27 2.14
N GLY A 173 -2.59 -6.04 1.88
CA GLY A 173 -1.95 -6.93 2.85
C GLY A 173 -0.66 -6.38 3.46
N ARG A 174 -0.36 -5.10 3.28
CA ARG A 174 0.92 -4.50 3.72
C ARG A 174 1.10 -4.57 5.24
N VAL A 175 0.06 -4.28 6.02
CA VAL A 175 0.14 -4.29 7.50
C VAL A 175 0.46 -5.69 8.02
N GLN A 176 -0.13 -6.72 7.41
CA GLN A 176 0.12 -8.11 7.73
C GLN A 176 1.56 -8.52 7.35
N ALA A 177 2.04 -8.07 6.19
CA ALA A 177 3.42 -8.28 5.77
C ALA A 177 4.42 -7.61 6.72
N GLU A 178 4.21 -6.33 7.07
CA GLU A 178 5.03 -5.59 8.05
C GLU A 178 5.07 -6.33 9.40
N SER A 179 3.91 -6.78 9.91
CA SER A 179 3.82 -7.54 11.15
C SER A 179 4.54 -8.89 11.08
N ALA A 180 4.47 -9.60 9.95
CA ALA A 180 5.12 -10.90 9.77
C ALA A 180 6.65 -10.75 9.75
N VAL A 181 7.16 -9.74 9.07
CA VAL A 181 8.60 -9.47 8.93
C VAL A 181 9.27 -9.14 10.26
N VAL A 182 8.57 -8.46 11.17
CA VAL A 182 9.11 -8.12 12.50
C VAL A 182 8.97 -9.24 13.53
N SER A 183 8.36 -10.37 13.17
CA SER A 183 8.26 -11.51 14.07
C SER A 183 9.65 -12.10 14.37
N THR A 184 9.85 -12.57 15.61
CA THR A 184 11.13 -13.14 16.05
C THR A 184 11.58 -14.28 15.15
N ALA A 185 10.68 -15.19 14.76
CA ALA A 185 11.01 -16.32 13.90
C ALA A 185 11.57 -15.88 12.53
N VAL A 186 10.96 -14.86 11.91
CA VAL A 186 11.38 -14.34 10.61
C VAL A 186 12.68 -13.56 10.74
N GLN A 187 12.81 -12.72 11.76
CA GLN A 187 14.05 -11.97 12.01
C GLN A 187 15.24 -12.88 12.30
N GLU A 188 15.09 -13.92 13.13
CA GLU A 188 16.14 -14.89 13.42
C GLU A 188 16.55 -15.68 12.16
N PHE A 189 15.59 -16.05 11.31
CA PHE A 189 15.89 -16.78 10.08
C PHE A 189 16.70 -15.94 9.07
N TYR A 190 16.37 -14.65 8.94
CA TYR A 190 17.08 -13.74 8.02
C TYR A 190 18.28 -13.00 8.65
N LYS A 191 18.62 -13.28 9.92
CA LYS A 191 19.65 -12.56 10.70
C LYS A 191 21.11 -12.86 10.34
N VAL A 192 21.39 -13.67 9.32
CA VAL A 192 22.77 -14.02 8.96
C VAL A 192 23.48 -12.80 8.34
N PRO A 193 24.53 -12.22 8.96
CA PRO A 193 25.12 -10.98 8.50
C PRO A 193 26.36 -11.19 7.59
N PRO A 194 26.79 -10.17 6.82
CA PRO A 194 26.19 -8.85 6.65
C PRO A 194 25.68 -8.64 5.22
N SER A 195 24.38 -8.38 5.07
CA SER A 195 23.85 -7.71 3.88
C SER A 195 22.87 -6.64 4.37
N PRO A 196 22.98 -5.38 3.91
CA PRO A 196 22.24 -4.24 4.47
C PRO A 196 20.76 -4.22 4.09
N CYS A 197 20.22 -5.30 3.52
CA CYS A 197 18.86 -5.36 3.05
C CYS A 197 17.98 -6.00 4.13
N LEU A 198 17.58 -5.18 5.10
CA LEU A 198 16.33 -5.43 5.81
C LEU A 198 15.23 -5.51 4.75
N ILE A 199 14.40 -6.56 4.78
CA ILE A 199 13.16 -6.58 4.02
C ILE A 199 12.28 -5.49 4.65
N VAL A 200 12.27 -4.31 4.05
CA VAL A 200 11.39 -3.20 4.47
C VAL A 200 10.37 -3.03 3.36
N PHE A 201 9.10 -3.28 3.69
CA PHE A 201 7.94 -3.03 2.84
C PHE A 201 7.35 -1.66 3.11
#